data_AF-A0AAE9YU14-F1
#
_entry.id   AF-A0AAE9YU14-F1
#
_cell.length_a   1.000
_cell.length_b   1.000
_cell.length_c   1.000
_cell.angle_alpha   90.00
_cell.angle_beta   90.00
_cell.angle_gamma   90.00
#
_symmetry.space_group_name_H-M   'P 1'
#
loop_
_entity.id
_entity.type
_entity.pdbx_description
1 polymer ?
#
loop_
_entity_poly.entity_id
_entity_poly.type
_entity_poly.pdbx_seq_one_letter_code
_entity_poly.pdbx_strand_id
1 'polypeptide(L)'
;MKEISLYLDELLAQRRVIHQTFYSYQQNLDENNRSLMACLRLLKKVKNNGAEDNAQLVLFQAENAAELVEAIRENTRFEADDLLLLLQLMLSRQQALTAEVISALVQCKEHILQLMASQLHLALGVTNEQEPLLPFVLAKCNVEAYHICLLAGYYHNTLMKTLSLAVDKRENEAFGDDNELENYIKKQAPLRRLYLRVLLTVATPEIEMPKITNQTESEPLVLLKDFVEHEYLNTHLFEIFIVSLDEASLTRVINQLTSWQDNVSAPDCIQAEHSQQSLEESLIFAMALSGYSKFIPFLARYLQKPGYTQQAYTGLRLMLGDKLDQFIPLAIQFASDEAQRLTDLSYYGAKILGCWQQLLTVNQAPEKLQGGSEVGPEQATEQMPVKKEVPARLFNGLPITLDNIKTTFVQGSLLHRRYASLHQKILSPQQRVSHYLSVAG
;
A
#
# COMPACT_ATOMS: atom_id res chain seq x y z
N MET A 1 19.27 31.95 0.92
CA MET A 1 18.41 31.72 2.09
C MET A 1 16.96 31.58 1.66
N LYS A 2 16.32 32.66 1.17
CA LYS A 2 14.93 32.62 0.67
C LYS A 2 14.66 31.51 -0.35
N GLU A 3 15.57 31.29 -1.30
CA GLU A 3 15.45 30.21 -2.30
C GLU A 3 15.50 28.80 -1.68
N ILE A 4 16.38 28.56 -0.69
CA ILE A 4 16.49 27.27 -0.01
C ILE A 4 15.25 27.02 0.85
N SER A 5 14.78 28.06 1.55
CA SER A 5 13.56 28.01 2.35
C SER A 5 12.32 27.71 1.50
N LEU A 6 12.21 28.32 0.32
CA LEU A 6 11.11 28.07 -0.62
C LEU A 6 11.18 26.65 -1.21
N TYR A 7 12.39 26.19 -1.56
CA TYR A 7 12.59 24.83 -2.05
C TYR A 7 12.32 23.78 -0.97
N LEU A 8 12.61 24.06 0.30
CA LEU A 8 12.24 23.21 1.43
C LEU A 8 10.72 23.06 1.53
N ASP A 9 9.96 24.16 1.48
CA ASP A 9 8.50 24.14 1.54
C ASP A 9 7.91 23.32 0.37
N GLU A 10 8.48 23.47 -0.82
CA GLU A 10 8.08 22.68 -1.99
C GLU A 10 8.32 21.18 -1.77
N LEU A 11 9.48 20.80 -1.25
CA LEU A 11 9.81 19.40 -0.96
C LEU A 11 8.94 18.81 0.16
N LEU A 12 8.54 19.60 1.16
CA LEU A 12 7.61 19.21 2.22
C LEU A 12 6.21 18.97 1.66
N ALA A 13 5.68 19.91 0.88
CA ALA A 13 4.40 19.75 0.20
C ALA A 13 4.38 18.51 -0.71
N GLN A 14 5.48 18.28 -1.43
CA GLN A 14 5.66 17.09 -2.24
C GLN A 14 5.63 15.81 -1.40
N ARG A 15 6.25 15.82 -0.21
CA ARG A 15 6.30 14.67 0.69
C ARG A 15 4.94 14.32 1.27
N ARG A 16 4.11 15.31 1.61
CA ARG A 16 2.71 15.08 2.03
C ARG A 16 1.93 14.32 0.97
N VAL A 17 2.07 14.74 -0.30
CA VAL A 17 1.42 14.07 -1.43
C VAL A 17 1.95 12.65 -1.61
N ILE A 18 3.26 12.43 -1.46
CA ILE A 18 3.88 11.10 -1.52
C ILE A 18 3.30 10.17 -0.43
N HIS A 19 3.17 10.64 0.82
CA HIS A 19 2.61 9.87 1.92
C HIS A 19 1.11 9.57 1.75
N GLN A 20 0.36 10.47 1.11
CA GLN A 20 -1.06 10.27 0.80
C GLN A 20 -1.29 9.27 -0.34
N THR A 21 -0.23 8.83 -1.04
CA THR A 21 -0.32 7.85 -2.12
C THR A 21 0.22 6.48 -1.69
N PHE A 22 -0.67 5.49 -1.62
CA PHE A 22 -0.39 4.09 -1.25
C PHE A 22 0.76 3.43 -2.05
N TYR A 23 1.05 3.94 -3.25
CA TYR A 23 2.08 3.40 -4.16
C TYR A 23 3.17 4.41 -4.50
N SER A 24 3.64 5.22 -3.54
CA SER A 24 4.87 5.96 -3.79
C SER A 24 6.03 4.99 -4.02
N TYR A 25 6.66 5.04 -5.20
CA TYR A 25 7.87 4.27 -5.45
C TYR A 25 8.92 4.69 -4.40
N GLN A 26 9.52 3.70 -3.75
CA GLN A 26 10.58 3.89 -2.75
C GLN A 26 11.66 4.87 -3.25
N GLN A 27 12.01 4.82 -4.53
CA GLN A 27 12.93 5.76 -5.16
C GLN A 27 12.53 7.24 -5.01
N ASN A 28 11.24 7.59 -5.15
CA ASN A 28 10.78 8.98 -4.98
C ASN A 28 10.87 9.44 -3.54
N LEU A 29 10.55 8.53 -2.61
CA LEU A 29 10.70 8.76 -1.18
C LEU A 29 12.18 9.02 -0.87
N ASP A 30 13.08 8.23 -1.45
CA ASP A 30 14.52 8.34 -1.29
C ASP A 30 15.11 9.60 -1.93
N GLU A 31 14.65 10.00 -3.12
CA GLU A 31 15.06 11.24 -3.77
C GLU A 31 14.58 12.48 -3.01
N ASN A 32 13.32 12.49 -2.58
CA ASN A 32 12.77 13.53 -1.73
C ASN A 32 13.50 13.59 -0.38
N ASN A 33 13.75 12.44 0.27
CA ASN A 33 14.58 12.33 1.47
C ASN A 33 15.96 12.96 1.22
N ARG A 34 16.66 12.57 0.15
CA ARG A 34 17.99 13.10 -0.19
C ARG A 34 17.98 14.62 -0.37
N SER A 35 16.97 15.14 -1.05
CA SER A 35 16.83 16.58 -1.33
C SER A 35 16.50 17.37 -0.06
N LEU A 36 15.54 16.89 0.75
CA LEU A 36 15.23 17.46 2.06
C LEU A 36 16.47 17.46 2.96
N MET A 37 17.21 16.35 3.00
CA MET A 37 18.45 16.25 3.76
C MET A 37 19.55 17.18 3.26
N ALA A 38 19.60 17.47 1.96
CA ALA A 38 20.51 18.47 1.41
C ALA A 38 20.13 19.89 1.87
N CYS A 39 18.84 20.24 1.80
CA CYS A 39 18.32 21.51 2.31
C CYS A 39 18.63 21.68 3.81
N LEU A 40 18.36 20.66 4.62
CA LEU A 40 18.65 20.65 6.05
C LEU A 40 20.14 20.91 6.34
N ARG A 41 21.03 20.25 5.60
CA ARG A 41 22.49 20.47 5.74
C ARG A 41 22.91 21.88 5.35
N LEU A 42 22.31 22.44 4.29
CA LEU A 42 22.62 23.80 3.85
C LEU A 42 22.11 24.82 4.87
N LEU A 43 20.88 24.68 5.35
CA LEU A 43 20.31 25.55 6.38
C LEU A 43 21.11 25.50 7.68
N LYS A 44 21.59 24.31 8.09
CA LYS A 44 22.48 24.17 9.25
C LYS A 44 23.82 24.90 9.08
N LYS A 45 24.34 25.03 7.85
CA LYS A 45 25.61 25.71 7.56
C LYS A 45 25.49 27.24 7.49
N VAL A 46 24.29 27.78 7.29
CA VAL A 46 24.08 29.23 7.30
C VAL A 46 24.10 29.72 8.76
N LYS A 47 25.29 29.86 9.33
CA LYS A 47 25.49 30.59 10.59
C LYS A 47 25.77 32.07 10.27
N ASN A 48 24.99 32.96 10.88
CA ASN A 48 25.34 34.34 11.24
C ASN A 48 25.46 35.45 10.17
N ASN A 49 24.99 35.27 8.93
CA ASN A 49 25.00 36.37 7.95
C ASN A 49 23.65 37.11 7.90
N GLY A 50 23.43 38.02 8.86
CA GLY A 50 22.37 39.04 8.79
C GLY A 50 21.03 38.62 9.39
N ALA A 51 20.66 39.29 10.49
CA ALA A 51 19.46 39.08 11.26
C ALA A 51 18.20 39.43 10.45
N GLU A 52 17.25 38.49 10.37
CA GLU A 52 15.79 38.70 10.50
C GLU A 52 14.99 37.41 10.24
N ASP A 53 15.52 36.44 9.47
CA ASP A 53 14.91 35.10 9.25
C ASP A 53 15.33 34.03 10.28
N ASN A 54 15.70 34.43 11.50
CA ASN A 54 16.41 33.57 12.45
C ASN A 54 15.59 32.41 13.05
N ALA A 55 14.28 32.56 13.24
CA ALA A 55 13.46 31.55 13.92
C ALA A 55 13.48 30.17 13.20
N GLN A 56 13.57 30.18 11.87
CA GLN A 56 13.61 28.96 11.05
C GLN A 56 14.93 28.21 11.22
N LEU A 57 16.03 28.94 11.45
CA LEU A 57 17.36 28.36 11.58
C LEU A 57 17.55 27.70 12.94
N VAL A 58 16.86 28.17 13.99
CA VAL A 58 17.00 27.61 15.35
C VAL A 58 16.69 26.11 15.36
N LEU A 59 15.62 25.70 14.66
CA LEU A 59 15.23 24.28 14.54
C LEU A 59 16.37 23.42 13.95
N PHE A 60 17.06 23.91 12.93
CA PHE A 60 18.11 23.15 12.22
C PHE A 60 19.49 23.29 12.86
N GLN A 61 19.67 24.25 13.75
CA GLN A 61 20.91 24.51 14.47
C GLN A 61 20.96 23.84 15.83
N ALA A 62 19.83 23.36 16.37
CA ALA A 62 19.77 22.65 17.64
C ALA A 62 20.80 21.51 17.71
N GLU A 63 21.58 21.50 18.79
CA GLU A 63 22.65 20.52 19.02
C GLU A 63 22.25 19.44 20.05
N ASN A 64 21.21 19.71 20.84
CA ASN A 64 20.67 18.79 21.84
C ASN A 64 19.13 18.75 21.84
N ALA A 65 18.57 17.79 22.59
CA ALA A 65 17.14 17.55 22.63
C ALA A 65 16.34 18.75 23.18
N ALA A 66 16.85 19.43 24.21
CA ALA A 66 16.16 20.55 24.82
C ALA A 66 16.04 21.74 23.85
N GLU A 67 17.14 22.12 23.19
CA GLU A 67 17.14 23.15 22.15
C GLU A 67 16.19 22.82 21.01
N LEU A 68 16.15 21.55 20.58
CA LEU A 68 15.26 21.13 19.50
C LEU A 68 13.80 21.24 19.91
N VAL A 69 13.44 20.84 21.14
CA VAL A 69 12.07 20.93 21.67
C VAL A 69 11.63 22.38 21.81
N GLU A 70 12.48 23.26 22.34
CA GLU A 70 12.14 24.69 22.41
C GLU A 70 12.00 25.29 21.00
N ALA A 71 12.88 24.91 20.06
CA ALA A 71 12.76 25.36 18.68
C ALA A 71 11.48 24.87 17.98
N ILE A 72 10.95 23.69 18.35
CA ILE A 72 9.65 23.20 17.87
C ILE A 72 8.51 24.02 18.49
N ARG A 73 8.58 24.34 19.79
CA ARG A 73 7.56 25.16 20.48
C ARG A 73 7.46 26.58 19.94
N GLU A 74 8.62 27.18 19.67
CA GLU A 74 8.71 28.52 19.09
C GLU A 74 8.47 28.52 17.57
N ASN A 75 8.31 27.33 16.96
CA ASN A 75 8.10 27.23 15.53
C ASN A 75 6.72 27.77 15.14
N THR A 76 6.72 28.83 14.35
CA THR A 76 5.51 29.44 13.80
C THR A 76 5.35 29.22 12.30
N ARG A 77 6.32 28.57 11.64
CA ARG A 77 6.36 28.44 10.18
C ARG A 77 5.77 27.14 9.68
N PHE A 78 6.18 26.02 10.28
CA PHE A 78 5.86 24.70 9.77
C PHE A 78 4.62 24.15 10.45
N GLU A 79 3.77 23.48 9.67
CA GLU A 79 2.63 22.75 10.21
C GLU A 79 3.12 21.49 10.96
N ALA A 80 2.29 20.93 11.83
CA ALA A 80 2.66 19.79 12.67
C ALA A 80 3.16 18.57 11.85
N ASP A 81 2.53 18.29 10.72
CA ASP A 81 2.92 17.18 9.84
C ASP A 81 4.31 17.40 9.20
N ASP A 82 4.64 18.65 8.85
CA ASP A 82 5.95 19.00 8.31
C ASP A 82 7.02 18.93 9.39
N LEU A 83 6.72 19.43 10.59
CA LEU A 83 7.62 19.32 11.74
C LEU A 83 7.91 17.86 12.05
N LEU A 84 6.88 17.01 12.10
CA LEU A 84 7.03 15.58 12.30
C LEU A 84 7.98 14.97 11.26
N LEU A 85 7.76 15.26 9.98
CA LEU A 85 8.59 14.76 8.89
C LEU A 85 10.05 15.25 8.99
N LEU A 86 10.25 16.54 9.24
CA LEU A 86 11.58 17.13 9.41
C LEU A 86 12.31 16.47 10.59
N LEU A 87 11.61 16.23 11.69
CA LEU A 87 12.15 15.55 12.87
C LEU A 87 12.48 14.09 12.56
N GLN A 88 11.61 13.35 11.86
CA GLN A 88 11.92 12.00 11.40
C GLN A 88 13.24 11.96 10.61
N LEU A 89 13.41 12.90 9.69
CA LEU A 89 14.62 13.01 8.87
C LEU A 89 15.86 13.37 9.68
N MET A 90 15.76 14.36 10.58
CA MET A 90 16.87 14.77 11.45
C MET A 90 17.29 13.65 12.41
N LEU A 91 16.33 13.02 13.08
CA LEU A 91 16.56 11.99 14.08
C LEU A 91 17.00 10.65 13.47
N SER A 92 16.53 10.30 12.26
CA SER A 92 17.04 9.11 11.54
C SER A 92 18.56 9.13 11.33
N ARG A 93 19.17 10.33 11.31
CA ARG A 93 20.62 10.53 11.25
C ARG A 93 21.30 10.66 12.59
N GLN A 94 20.57 11.14 13.59
CA GLN A 94 21.06 11.38 14.94
C GLN A 94 20.34 10.43 15.89
N GLN A 95 20.51 9.13 15.65
CA GLN A 95 19.83 8.09 16.44
C GLN A 95 20.06 8.26 17.95
N ALA A 96 21.25 8.71 18.34
CA ALA A 96 21.59 9.03 19.73
C ALA A 96 20.66 10.09 20.38
N LEU A 97 20.16 11.07 19.61
CA LEU A 97 19.25 12.11 20.10
C LEU A 97 17.78 11.67 20.08
N THR A 98 17.44 10.59 19.39
CA THR A 98 16.05 10.22 19.13
C THR A 98 15.29 9.90 20.41
N ALA A 99 15.90 9.11 21.30
CA ALA A 99 15.28 8.75 22.58
C ALA A 99 15.08 9.97 23.49
N GLU A 100 16.07 10.86 23.55
CA GLU A 100 16.01 12.07 24.38
C GLU A 100 14.94 13.05 23.89
N VAL A 101 14.86 13.27 22.57
CA VAL A 101 13.86 14.16 21.96
C VAL A 101 12.45 13.62 22.16
N ILE A 102 12.21 12.33 21.94
CA ILE A 102 10.89 11.73 22.18
C ILE A 102 10.51 11.84 23.67
N SER A 103 11.43 11.57 24.59
CA SER A 103 11.19 11.70 26.03
C SER A 103 10.86 13.13 26.42
N ALA A 104 11.62 14.11 25.91
CA ALA A 104 11.39 15.52 26.17
C ALA A 104 10.04 16.00 25.60
N LEU A 105 9.67 15.58 24.39
CA LEU A 105 8.36 15.90 23.79
C LEU A 105 7.19 15.27 24.56
N VAL A 106 7.33 14.06 25.12
CA VAL A 106 6.27 13.47 25.94
C VAL A 106 6.12 14.15 27.30
N GLN A 107 7.21 14.64 27.88
CA GLN A 107 7.17 15.40 29.13
C GLN A 107 6.56 16.80 28.97
N CYS A 108 6.42 17.28 27.74
CA CYS A 108 5.68 18.51 27.44
C CYS A 108 4.21 18.39 27.85
N LYS A 109 3.60 19.50 28.28
CA LYS A 109 2.17 19.52 28.63
C LYS A 109 1.28 19.72 27.40
N GLU A 110 1.83 20.19 26.28
CA GLU A 110 1.07 20.41 25.06
C GLU A 110 0.69 19.09 24.37
N HIS A 111 -0.61 18.89 24.14
CA HIS A 111 -1.16 17.70 23.49
C HIS A 111 -0.53 17.41 22.12
N ILE A 112 -0.27 18.45 21.33
CA ILE A 112 0.24 18.31 19.96
C ILE A 112 1.69 17.78 19.94
N LEU A 113 2.50 18.15 20.93
CA LEU A 113 3.88 17.68 21.06
C LEU A 113 3.94 16.24 21.54
N GLN A 114 3.06 15.87 22.48
CA GLN A 114 2.89 14.48 22.92
C GLN A 114 2.47 13.58 21.76
N LEU A 115 1.51 14.04 20.93
CA LEU A 115 1.07 13.30 19.74
C LEU A 115 2.22 13.11 18.73
N MET A 116 2.96 14.19 18.46
CA MET A 116 4.14 14.15 17.59
C MET A 116 5.21 13.18 18.12
N ALA A 117 5.45 13.15 19.43
CA ALA A 117 6.37 12.21 20.05
C ALA A 117 5.95 10.75 19.82
N SER A 118 4.66 10.44 19.97
CA SER A 118 4.12 9.11 19.71
C SER A 118 4.26 8.70 18.25
N GLN A 119 3.99 9.63 17.31
CA GLN A 119 4.16 9.38 15.88
C GLN A 119 5.64 9.20 15.49
N LEU A 120 6.56 9.96 16.12
CA LEU A 120 8.00 9.75 15.97
C LEU A 120 8.44 8.39 16.47
N HIS A 121 7.91 7.95 17.62
CA HIS A 121 8.19 6.63 18.16
C HIS A 121 7.70 5.52 17.23
N LEU A 122 6.51 5.67 16.64
CA LEU A 122 5.97 4.76 15.63
C LEU A 122 6.79 4.75 14.34
N ALA A 123 7.32 5.88 13.89
CA ALA A 123 8.04 5.96 12.63
C ALA A 123 9.50 5.48 12.73
N LEU A 124 10.20 5.84 13.81
CA LEU A 124 11.65 5.64 13.92
C LEU A 124 12.05 4.37 14.67
N GLY A 125 11.11 3.74 15.39
CA GLY A 125 11.37 2.47 16.06
C GLY A 125 12.49 2.54 17.09
N VAL A 126 12.33 3.40 18.11
CA VAL A 126 13.29 3.48 19.20
C VAL A 126 13.18 2.22 20.07
N THR A 127 14.03 1.24 19.77
CA THR A 127 14.21 0.03 20.57
C THR A 127 15.15 0.34 21.74
N ASN A 128 14.75 1.22 22.65
CA ASN A 128 15.43 1.24 23.94
C ASN A 128 15.03 -0.04 24.68
N GLU A 129 16.00 -0.87 25.06
CA GLU A 129 15.80 -2.09 25.85
C GLU A 129 15.22 -1.79 27.25
N GLN A 130 15.25 -0.53 27.67
CA GLN A 130 14.56 -0.06 28.87
C GLN A 130 13.08 0.18 28.54
N GLU A 131 12.21 -0.52 29.27
CA GLU A 131 10.75 -0.49 29.12
C GLU A 131 10.21 0.91 28.80
N PRO A 132 9.22 1.02 27.90
CA PRO A 132 8.70 2.30 27.52
C PRO A 132 7.98 2.89 28.74
N LEU A 133 8.60 3.87 29.41
CA LEU A 133 7.95 4.73 30.40
C LEU A 133 6.88 5.64 29.76
N LEU A 134 6.92 5.74 28.42
CA LEU A 134 6.06 6.53 27.54
C LEU A 134 4.53 6.27 27.67
N PRO A 135 4.02 5.03 27.73
CA PRO A 135 2.59 4.75 27.70
C PRO A 135 1.89 5.23 28.98
N PHE A 136 2.52 5.10 30.15
CA PHE A 136 1.85 5.40 31.42
C PHE A 136 1.63 6.90 31.65
N VAL A 137 2.54 7.75 31.17
CA VAL A 137 2.40 9.22 31.26
C VAL A 137 1.31 9.71 30.30
N LEU A 138 1.28 9.17 29.08
CA LEU A 138 0.31 9.57 28.05
C LEU A 138 -1.12 9.11 28.35
N ALA A 139 -1.30 7.92 28.95
CA ALA A 139 -2.63 7.37 29.26
C ALA A 139 -3.51 8.31 30.12
N LYS A 140 -2.90 9.19 30.92
CA LYS A 140 -3.61 10.14 31.79
C LYS A 140 -3.90 11.49 31.13
N CYS A 141 -3.15 11.85 30.10
CA CYS A 141 -3.12 13.20 29.55
C CYS A 141 -3.58 13.28 28.09
N ASN A 142 -3.36 12.22 27.31
CA ASN A 142 -3.63 12.16 25.87
C ASN A 142 -3.82 10.70 25.41
N VAL A 143 -5.09 10.30 25.31
CA VAL A 143 -5.49 8.92 24.94
C VAL A 143 -5.07 8.56 23.51
N GLU A 144 -5.10 9.52 22.58
CA GLU A 144 -4.70 9.29 21.19
C GLU A 144 -3.20 9.01 21.08
N ALA A 145 -2.37 9.86 21.69
CA ALA A 145 -0.93 9.67 21.75
C ALA A 145 -0.55 8.35 22.46
N TYR A 146 -1.30 7.98 23.50
CA TYR A 146 -1.15 6.70 24.19
C TYR A 146 -1.38 5.50 23.24
N HIS A 147 -2.47 5.50 22.46
CA HIS A 147 -2.75 4.44 21.50
C HIS A 147 -1.68 4.32 20.42
N ILE A 148 -1.16 5.44 19.92
CA ILE A 148 -0.08 5.43 18.92
C ILE A 148 1.21 4.85 19.52
N CYS A 149 1.55 5.16 20.78
CA CYS A 149 2.69 4.53 21.46
C CYS A 149 2.51 3.01 21.63
N LEU A 150 1.30 2.54 21.97
CA LEU A 150 1.02 1.10 22.02
C LEU A 150 1.17 0.44 20.65
N LEU A 151 0.70 1.11 19.59
CA LEU A 151 0.86 0.64 18.21
C LEU A 151 2.34 0.57 17.81
N ALA A 152 3.13 1.59 18.15
CA ALA A 152 4.57 1.63 17.92
C ALA A 152 5.30 0.47 18.62
N GLY A 153 4.99 0.25 19.90
CA GLY A 153 5.53 -0.87 20.66
C GLY A 153 5.19 -2.22 20.03
N TYR A 154 3.95 -2.39 19.57
CA TYR A 154 3.57 -3.60 18.83
C TYR A 154 4.33 -3.74 17.51
N TYR A 155 4.41 -2.67 16.70
CA TYR A 155 5.06 -2.73 15.40
C TYR A 155 6.55 -3.05 15.52
N HIS A 156 7.29 -2.31 16.35
CA HIS A 156 8.75 -2.41 16.43
C HIS A 156 9.23 -3.56 17.31
N ASN A 157 8.59 -3.80 18.45
CA ASN A 157 9.07 -4.82 19.39
C ASN A 157 8.43 -6.19 19.17
N THR A 158 7.29 -6.26 18.50
CA THR A 158 6.61 -7.54 18.21
C THR A 158 6.66 -7.84 16.72
N LEU A 159 5.99 -7.05 15.88
CA LEU A 159 5.79 -7.40 14.48
C LEU A 159 7.10 -7.47 13.69
N MET A 160 7.92 -6.41 13.74
CA MET A 160 9.19 -6.34 13.00
C MET A 160 10.18 -7.39 13.48
N LYS A 161 10.28 -7.61 14.79
CA LYS A 161 11.12 -8.68 15.36
C LYS A 161 10.63 -10.05 14.89
N THR A 162 9.33 -10.34 14.98
CA THR A 162 8.80 -11.64 14.53
C THR A 162 8.99 -11.84 13.02
N LEU A 163 8.80 -10.81 12.20
CA LEU A 163 9.00 -10.87 10.75
C LEU A 163 10.48 -11.05 10.38
N SER A 164 11.40 -10.29 11.00
CA SER A 164 12.84 -10.47 10.76
C SER A 164 13.28 -11.87 11.16
N LEU A 165 12.76 -12.38 12.28
CA LEU A 165 13.07 -13.72 12.75
C LEU A 165 12.56 -14.82 11.80
N ALA A 166 11.40 -14.61 11.18
CA ALA A 166 10.79 -15.58 10.27
C ALA A 166 11.38 -15.56 8.84
N VAL A 167 11.84 -14.39 8.37
CA VAL A 167 12.37 -14.23 7.00
C VAL A 167 13.85 -14.62 6.93
N ASP A 168 14.68 -14.23 7.90
CA ASP A 168 16.11 -14.59 7.94
C ASP A 168 16.35 -15.95 8.61
N LYS A 169 16.08 -17.03 7.86
CA LYS A 169 16.32 -18.42 8.30
C LYS A 169 17.78 -18.73 8.65
N ARG A 170 18.73 -17.89 8.24
CA ARG A 170 20.18 -18.17 8.38
C ARG A 170 20.74 -17.84 9.77
N GLU A 171 20.01 -17.11 10.61
CA GLU A 171 20.53 -16.59 11.88
C GLU A 171 19.78 -17.07 13.14
N ASN A 172 18.71 -17.88 13.06
CA ASN A 172 17.83 -18.03 14.24
C ASN A 172 17.87 -19.36 15.00
N GLU A 173 18.27 -19.22 16.27
CA GLU A 173 17.99 -20.07 17.44
C GLU A 173 16.74 -19.62 18.24
N ALA A 174 16.12 -18.48 17.89
CA ALA A 174 15.06 -17.84 18.69
C ALA A 174 13.66 -18.48 18.55
N PHE A 175 13.36 -19.05 17.38
CA PHE A 175 12.27 -20.00 17.19
C PHE A 175 12.97 -21.29 16.74
N GLY A 176 13.12 -22.24 17.65
CA GLY A 176 13.91 -23.46 17.43
C GLY A 176 13.34 -24.39 16.34
N ASP A 177 12.10 -24.15 15.90
CA ASP A 177 11.39 -24.84 14.83
C ASP A 177 10.19 -23.98 14.34
N ASP A 178 9.69 -24.21 13.12
CA ASP A 178 8.51 -23.55 12.55
C ASP A 178 7.27 -23.71 13.46
N ASN A 179 7.22 -24.77 14.28
CA ASN A 179 6.19 -25.01 15.28
C ASN A 179 6.15 -23.96 16.41
N GLU A 180 7.28 -23.38 16.80
CA GLU A 180 7.33 -22.37 17.85
C GLU A 180 6.79 -21.03 17.37
N LEU A 181 7.10 -20.66 16.11
CA LEU A 181 6.53 -19.48 15.46
C LEU A 181 5.00 -19.60 15.33
N GLU A 182 4.51 -20.78 14.92
CA GLU A 182 3.07 -21.02 14.80
C GLU A 182 2.37 -20.95 16.17
N ASN A 183 2.98 -21.52 17.21
CA ASN A 183 2.47 -21.41 18.58
C ASN A 183 2.48 -19.97 19.08
N TYR A 184 3.48 -19.17 18.69
CA TYR A 184 3.53 -17.74 19.00
C TYR A 184 2.38 -16.98 18.33
N ILE A 185 2.17 -17.20 17.03
CA ILE A 185 1.09 -16.57 16.23
C ILE A 185 -0.28 -16.92 16.82
N LYS A 186 -0.53 -18.18 17.17
CA LYS A 186 -1.79 -18.65 17.78
C LYS A 186 -2.11 -17.97 19.12
N LYS A 187 -1.09 -17.59 19.89
CA LYS A 187 -1.24 -16.90 21.19
C LYS A 187 -1.50 -15.40 21.06
N GLN A 188 -1.36 -14.82 19.86
CA GLN A 188 -1.59 -13.40 19.67
C GLN A 188 -3.08 -13.05 19.63
N ALA A 189 -3.40 -11.80 19.96
CA ALA A 189 -4.74 -11.25 19.78
C ALA A 189 -5.15 -11.30 18.29
N PRO A 190 -6.46 -11.38 17.97
CA PRO A 190 -6.92 -11.68 16.61
C PRO A 190 -6.36 -10.76 15.52
N LEU A 191 -6.41 -9.44 15.72
CA LEU A 191 -5.85 -8.48 14.76
C LEU A 191 -4.34 -8.69 14.54
N ARG A 192 -3.60 -8.96 15.62
CA ARG A 192 -2.14 -9.18 15.57
C ARG A 192 -1.78 -10.47 14.83
N ARG A 193 -2.55 -11.53 15.08
CA ARG A 193 -2.46 -12.80 14.39
C ARG A 193 -2.68 -12.60 12.88
N LEU A 194 -3.67 -11.81 12.52
CA LEU A 194 -4.04 -11.49 11.13
C LEU A 194 -2.92 -10.72 10.42
N TYR A 195 -2.37 -9.67 11.05
CA TYR A 195 -1.21 -8.94 10.52
C TYR A 195 -0.01 -9.85 10.28
N LEU A 196 0.35 -10.67 11.27
CA LEU A 196 1.48 -11.58 11.15
C LEU A 196 1.29 -12.58 10.01
N ARG A 197 0.14 -13.24 9.91
CA ARG A 197 -0.11 -14.24 8.87
C ARG A 197 -0.17 -13.65 7.46
N VAL A 198 -0.84 -12.51 7.27
CA VAL A 198 -0.89 -11.84 5.97
C VAL A 198 0.51 -11.43 5.53
N LEU A 199 1.31 -10.80 6.41
CA LEU A 199 2.65 -10.33 6.07
C LEU A 199 3.63 -11.48 5.83
N LEU A 200 3.56 -12.57 6.61
CA LEU A 200 4.37 -13.77 6.36
C LEU A 200 4.00 -14.41 5.02
N THR A 201 2.71 -14.53 4.71
CA THR A 201 2.24 -15.06 3.41
C THR A 201 2.77 -14.23 2.24
N VAL A 202 2.82 -12.90 2.39
CA VAL A 202 3.36 -11.98 1.37
C VAL A 202 4.89 -12.09 1.26
N ALA A 203 5.60 -12.14 2.38
CA ALA A 203 7.06 -12.06 2.43
C ALA A 203 7.74 -13.35 1.95
N THR A 204 7.10 -14.51 2.13
CA THR A 204 7.71 -15.81 1.83
C THR A 204 6.80 -16.68 0.97
N PRO A 205 6.57 -16.31 -0.31
CA PRO A 205 5.68 -17.07 -1.19
C PRO A 205 6.20 -18.48 -1.53
N GLU A 206 7.49 -18.75 -1.32
CA GLU A 206 8.16 -20.03 -1.62
C GLU A 206 8.33 -20.94 -0.40
N ILE A 207 8.15 -20.41 0.81
CA ILE A 207 8.15 -21.24 2.01
C ILE A 207 6.76 -21.84 2.07
N GLU A 208 6.64 -23.13 1.75
CA GLU A 208 5.51 -23.93 2.20
C GLU A 208 5.48 -23.78 3.73
N MET A 209 4.67 -22.82 4.23
CA MET A 209 4.33 -22.75 5.65
C MET A 209 3.95 -24.16 6.05
N PRO A 210 4.48 -24.69 7.16
CA PRO A 210 4.33 -26.08 7.53
C PRO A 210 2.84 -26.43 7.40
N LYS A 211 2.53 -27.29 6.41
CA LYS A 211 1.16 -27.72 6.14
C LYS A 211 0.65 -28.25 7.45
N ILE A 212 -0.23 -27.49 8.12
CA ILE A 212 -0.82 -27.91 9.38
C ILE A 212 -1.46 -29.25 9.06
N THR A 213 -0.87 -30.32 9.59
CA THR A 213 -1.07 -31.71 9.15
C THR A 213 -2.50 -32.22 9.35
N ASN A 214 -3.40 -31.38 9.87
CA ASN A 214 -4.80 -31.67 10.13
C ASN A 214 -5.78 -30.61 9.60
N GLN A 215 -5.35 -29.55 8.90
CA GLN A 215 -6.27 -28.56 8.33
C GLN A 215 -6.56 -28.88 6.86
N THR A 216 -7.81 -29.27 6.60
CA THR A 216 -8.34 -29.55 5.26
C THR A 216 -8.52 -28.28 4.43
N GLU A 217 -8.49 -27.11 5.08
CA GLU A 217 -8.73 -25.80 4.46
C GLU A 217 -7.43 -25.07 4.16
N SER A 218 -7.36 -24.43 2.99
CA SER A 218 -6.18 -23.66 2.59
C SER A 218 -6.05 -22.36 3.36
N GLU A 219 -4.82 -21.97 3.72
CA GLU A 219 -4.48 -20.75 4.48
C GLU A 219 -5.21 -19.47 4.03
N PRO A 220 -5.35 -19.14 2.73
CA PRO A 220 -6.12 -17.96 2.31
C PRO A 220 -7.59 -17.98 2.74
N LEU A 221 -8.20 -19.16 2.85
CA LEU A 221 -9.59 -19.29 3.30
C LEU A 221 -9.72 -19.13 4.82
N VAL A 222 -8.71 -19.60 5.58
CA VAL A 222 -8.63 -19.38 7.02
C VAL A 222 -8.51 -17.88 7.31
N LEU A 223 -7.63 -17.17 6.58
CA LEU A 223 -7.48 -15.73 6.71
C LEU A 223 -8.75 -14.97 6.32
N LEU A 224 -9.42 -15.39 5.25
CA LEU A 224 -10.69 -14.77 4.85
C LEU A 224 -11.76 -14.91 5.94
N LYS A 225 -11.88 -16.08 6.58
CA LYS A 225 -12.79 -16.26 7.73
C LYS A 225 -12.45 -15.32 8.87
N ASP A 226 -11.18 -15.24 9.24
CA ASP A 226 -10.70 -14.32 10.28
C ASP A 226 -11.03 -12.85 9.95
N PHE A 227 -10.88 -12.42 8.69
CA PHE A 227 -11.25 -11.06 8.27
C PHE A 227 -12.75 -10.77 8.40
N VAL A 228 -13.60 -11.77 8.12
CA VAL A 228 -15.06 -11.65 8.18
C VAL A 228 -15.55 -11.70 9.63
N GLU A 229 -15.08 -12.67 10.41
CA GLU A 229 -15.42 -12.83 11.83
C GLU A 229 -15.08 -11.60 12.68
N HIS A 230 -14.06 -10.84 12.25
CA HIS A 230 -13.60 -9.64 12.94
C HIS A 230 -13.93 -8.32 12.22
N GLU A 231 -14.78 -8.35 11.19
CA GLU A 231 -15.23 -7.16 10.45
C GLU A 231 -14.10 -6.28 9.87
N TYR A 232 -12.98 -6.90 9.47
CA TYR A 232 -11.78 -6.20 8.98
C TYR A 232 -11.70 -6.04 7.46
N LEU A 233 -12.82 -6.19 6.75
CA LEU A 233 -12.89 -6.16 5.28
C LEU A 233 -12.59 -4.79 4.67
N ASN A 234 -12.86 -3.72 5.41
CA ASN A 234 -12.61 -2.34 4.97
C ASN A 234 -11.23 -1.82 5.42
N THR A 235 -10.36 -2.71 5.88
CA THR A 235 -9.02 -2.34 6.37
C THR A 235 -7.97 -2.45 5.27
N HIS A 236 -6.91 -1.65 5.37
CA HIS A 236 -5.76 -1.72 4.45
C HIS A 236 -5.08 -3.09 4.48
N LEU A 237 -5.19 -3.82 5.59
CA LEU A 237 -4.65 -5.18 5.70
C LEU A 237 -5.37 -6.15 4.75
N PHE A 238 -6.69 -5.98 4.58
CA PHE A 238 -7.47 -6.79 3.65
C PHE A 238 -7.07 -6.53 2.19
N GLU A 239 -6.80 -5.26 1.84
CA GLU A 239 -6.30 -4.91 0.50
C GLU A 239 -4.94 -5.60 0.22
N ILE A 240 -4.00 -5.53 1.17
CA ILE A 240 -2.69 -6.20 1.06
C ILE A 240 -2.88 -7.70 0.87
N PHE A 241 -3.76 -8.31 1.68
CA PHE A 241 -4.10 -9.72 1.56
C PHE A 241 -4.58 -10.07 0.15
N ILE A 242 -5.62 -9.41 -0.37
CA ILE A 242 -6.18 -9.70 -1.71
C ILE A 242 -5.15 -9.51 -2.82
N VAL A 243 -4.34 -8.44 -2.77
CA VAL A 243 -3.32 -8.15 -3.78
C VAL A 243 -2.23 -9.22 -3.81
N SER A 244 -1.88 -9.76 -2.64
CA SER A 244 -0.84 -10.77 -2.47
C SER A 244 -1.21 -12.15 -3.01
N LEU A 245 -2.51 -12.46 -3.12
CA LEU A 245 -2.96 -13.78 -3.59
C LEU A 245 -2.58 -14.03 -5.03
N ASP A 246 -2.10 -15.24 -5.33
CA ASP A 246 -2.01 -15.72 -6.70
C ASP A 246 -3.40 -16.00 -7.28
N GLU A 247 -3.48 -16.22 -8.60
CA GLU A 247 -4.75 -16.41 -9.30
C GLU A 247 -5.53 -17.63 -8.77
N ALA A 248 -4.82 -18.71 -8.42
CA ALA A 248 -5.42 -19.93 -7.88
C ALA A 248 -6.00 -19.71 -6.48
N SER A 249 -5.31 -18.99 -5.60
CA SER A 249 -5.79 -18.68 -4.25
C SER A 249 -6.92 -17.67 -4.27
N LEU A 250 -6.83 -16.65 -5.13
CA LEU A 250 -7.92 -15.69 -5.32
C LEU A 250 -9.18 -16.38 -5.85
N THR A 251 -9.05 -17.29 -6.81
CA THR A 251 -10.18 -18.08 -7.32
C THR A 251 -10.84 -18.87 -6.20
N ARG A 252 -10.05 -19.50 -5.31
CA ARG A 252 -10.58 -20.21 -4.14
C ARG A 252 -11.32 -19.27 -3.19
N VAL A 253 -10.76 -18.09 -2.90
CA VAL A 253 -11.41 -17.06 -2.08
C VAL A 253 -12.75 -16.63 -2.68
N ILE A 254 -12.79 -16.30 -3.97
CA ILE A 254 -14.02 -15.88 -4.65
C ILE A 254 -15.08 -16.98 -4.67
N ASN A 255 -14.68 -18.23 -4.94
CA ASN A 255 -15.59 -19.36 -4.93
C ASN A 255 -16.15 -19.61 -3.51
N GLN A 256 -15.32 -19.46 -2.47
CA GLN A 256 -15.77 -19.59 -1.09
C GLN A 256 -16.80 -18.51 -0.74
N LEU A 257 -16.54 -17.26 -1.11
CA LEU A 257 -17.48 -16.15 -0.92
C LEU A 257 -18.81 -16.40 -1.63
N THR A 258 -18.76 -16.88 -2.87
CA THR A 258 -19.96 -17.24 -3.62
C THR A 258 -20.71 -18.39 -2.96
N SER A 259 -20.00 -19.41 -2.44
CA SER A 259 -20.65 -20.53 -1.74
C SER A 259 -21.29 -20.15 -0.40
N TRP A 260 -20.78 -19.12 0.28
CA TRP A 260 -21.42 -18.58 1.49
C TRP A 260 -22.74 -17.87 1.17
N GLN A 261 -22.87 -17.31 -0.03
CA GLN A 261 -24.10 -16.71 -0.51
C GLN A 261 -25.20 -17.76 -0.70
N ASP A 262 -24.87 -18.88 -1.37
CA ASP A 262 -25.85 -19.94 -1.67
C ASP A 262 -26.42 -20.59 -0.40
N ASN A 263 -25.59 -20.75 0.64
CA ASN A 263 -25.98 -21.41 1.90
C ASN A 263 -26.82 -20.52 2.84
N VAL A 264 -26.91 -19.22 2.60
CA VAL A 264 -27.66 -18.27 3.46
C VAL A 264 -29.07 -17.99 2.92
N SER A 265 -29.47 -18.63 1.82
CA SER A 265 -30.81 -18.54 1.20
C SER A 265 -31.98 -19.08 2.05
N ALA A 266 -31.81 -19.23 3.37
CA ALA A 266 -32.91 -19.50 4.29
C ALA A 266 -33.66 -18.17 4.62
N PRO A 267 -35.00 -18.14 4.64
CA PRO A 267 -35.77 -16.89 4.43
C PRO A 267 -35.81 -15.87 5.58
N ASP A 268 -35.09 -16.05 6.68
CA ASP A 268 -35.39 -15.34 7.93
C ASP A 268 -34.35 -14.30 8.39
N CYS A 269 -33.30 -13.99 7.60
CA CYS A 269 -32.18 -13.16 8.08
C CYS A 269 -31.81 -12.00 7.13
N ILE A 270 -32.62 -10.94 7.08
CA ILE A 270 -32.37 -9.69 6.30
C ILE A 270 -31.02 -9.01 6.65
N GLN A 271 -30.47 -9.25 7.85
CA GLN A 271 -29.17 -8.69 8.26
C GLN A 271 -27.95 -9.38 7.63
N ALA A 272 -28.10 -10.62 7.15
CA ALA A 272 -26.98 -11.37 6.56
C ALA A 272 -26.64 -10.90 5.13
N GLU A 273 -27.65 -10.47 4.35
CA GLU A 273 -27.46 -10.01 2.98
C GLU A 273 -26.66 -8.70 2.90
N HIS A 274 -26.90 -7.74 3.80
CA HIS A 274 -26.21 -6.45 3.80
C HIS A 274 -24.70 -6.57 4.12
N SER A 275 -24.32 -7.43 5.06
CA SER A 275 -22.92 -7.66 5.41
C SER A 275 -22.15 -8.39 4.31
N GLN A 276 -22.84 -9.22 3.51
CA GLN A 276 -22.24 -9.99 2.42
C GLN A 276 -22.10 -9.19 1.12
N GLN A 277 -23.05 -8.33 0.78
CA GLN A 277 -22.91 -7.42 -0.35
C GLN A 277 -21.71 -6.48 -0.16
N SER A 278 -21.51 -5.99 1.07
CA SER A 278 -20.34 -5.20 1.47
C SER A 278 -19.01 -5.92 1.22
N LEU A 279 -18.97 -7.25 1.38
CA LEU A 279 -17.76 -8.05 1.22
C LEU A 279 -17.34 -8.24 -0.24
N GLU A 280 -18.27 -8.59 -1.14
CA GLU A 280 -17.96 -8.69 -2.58
C GLU A 280 -17.65 -7.31 -3.18
N GLU A 281 -18.31 -6.25 -2.71
CA GLU A 281 -17.99 -4.87 -3.10
C GLU A 281 -16.57 -4.47 -2.69
N SER A 282 -16.17 -4.72 -1.44
CA SER A 282 -14.81 -4.46 -0.97
C SER A 282 -13.77 -5.28 -1.73
N LEU A 283 -14.08 -6.52 -2.12
CA LEU A 283 -13.22 -7.33 -2.95
C LEU A 283 -13.06 -6.76 -4.37
N ILE A 284 -14.16 -6.39 -5.03
CA ILE A 284 -14.16 -5.75 -6.36
C ILE A 284 -13.33 -4.47 -6.33
N PHE A 285 -13.50 -3.67 -5.28
CA PHE A 285 -12.77 -2.43 -5.10
C PHE A 285 -11.26 -2.66 -4.90
N ALA A 286 -10.88 -3.59 -4.01
CA ALA A 286 -9.49 -3.96 -3.79
C ALA A 286 -8.81 -4.46 -5.08
N MET A 287 -9.51 -5.31 -5.84
CA MET A 287 -9.03 -5.80 -7.14
C MET A 287 -8.82 -4.65 -8.14
N ALA A 288 -9.80 -3.76 -8.27
CA ALA A 288 -9.77 -2.64 -9.21
C ALA A 288 -8.64 -1.65 -8.88
N LEU A 289 -8.51 -1.25 -7.61
CA LEU A 289 -7.48 -0.31 -7.17
C LEU A 289 -6.06 -0.84 -7.32
N SER A 290 -5.88 -2.16 -7.22
CA SER A 290 -4.57 -2.77 -7.33
C SER A 290 -3.93 -2.62 -8.72
N GLY A 291 -4.75 -2.47 -9.77
CA GLY A 291 -4.31 -2.32 -11.15
C GLY A 291 -3.64 -3.56 -11.77
N TYR A 292 -3.62 -4.72 -11.12
CA TYR A 292 -3.00 -5.92 -11.71
C TYR A 292 -3.90 -6.56 -12.76
N SER A 293 -3.37 -6.76 -13.97
CA SER A 293 -4.06 -7.42 -15.08
C SER A 293 -4.67 -8.79 -14.74
N LYS A 294 -4.08 -9.54 -13.79
CA LYS A 294 -4.62 -10.82 -13.29
C LYS A 294 -6.06 -10.72 -12.77
N PHE A 295 -6.52 -9.53 -12.39
CA PHE A 295 -7.87 -9.30 -11.87
C PHE A 295 -8.93 -9.05 -12.95
N ILE A 296 -8.53 -8.78 -14.20
CA ILE A 296 -9.47 -8.51 -15.30
C ILE A 296 -10.48 -9.64 -15.52
N PRO A 297 -10.09 -10.93 -15.53
CA PRO A 297 -11.06 -12.03 -15.64
C PRO A 297 -12.09 -12.06 -14.51
N PHE A 298 -11.67 -11.75 -13.29
CA PHE A 298 -12.56 -11.78 -12.13
C PHE A 298 -13.57 -10.64 -12.19
N LEU A 299 -13.12 -9.42 -12.52
CA LEU A 299 -14.01 -8.29 -12.73
C LEU A 299 -14.97 -8.53 -13.90
N ALA A 300 -14.52 -9.17 -14.99
CA ALA A 300 -15.38 -9.52 -16.12
C ALA A 300 -16.44 -10.59 -15.76
N ARG A 301 -16.15 -11.48 -14.80
CA ARG A 301 -17.16 -12.39 -14.21
C ARG A 301 -18.14 -11.63 -13.32
N TYR A 302 -17.66 -10.70 -12.49
CA TYR A 302 -18.54 -9.86 -11.67
C TYR A 302 -19.43 -8.94 -12.51
N LEU A 303 -18.97 -8.54 -13.70
CA LEU A 303 -19.78 -7.79 -14.66
C LEU A 303 -21.01 -8.57 -15.13
N GLN A 304 -20.97 -9.90 -15.11
CA GLN A 304 -22.11 -10.76 -15.46
C GLN A 304 -23.07 -11.02 -14.28
N LYS A 305 -22.71 -10.63 -13.05
CA LYS A 305 -23.58 -10.76 -11.87
C LYS A 305 -24.46 -9.49 -11.72
N PRO A 306 -25.80 -9.58 -11.75
CA PRO A 306 -26.68 -8.40 -11.74
C PRO A 306 -26.45 -7.43 -10.55
N GLY A 307 -26.13 -7.95 -9.36
CA GLY A 307 -25.90 -7.13 -8.16
C GLY A 307 -24.58 -6.35 -8.16
N TYR A 308 -23.63 -6.69 -9.03
CA TYR A 308 -22.27 -6.13 -9.02
C TYR A 308 -21.84 -5.55 -10.36
N THR A 309 -22.75 -5.51 -11.33
CA THR A 309 -22.45 -5.09 -12.70
C THR A 309 -21.86 -3.68 -12.74
N GLN A 310 -22.41 -2.75 -11.97
CA GLN A 310 -21.96 -1.35 -11.94
C GLN A 310 -20.56 -1.21 -11.30
N GLN A 311 -20.33 -1.88 -10.18
CA GLN A 311 -19.07 -1.86 -9.44
C GLN A 311 -17.96 -2.51 -10.26
N ALA A 312 -18.25 -3.67 -10.86
CA ALA A 312 -17.34 -4.38 -11.75
C ALA A 312 -17.01 -3.58 -13.01
N TYR A 313 -18.02 -2.93 -13.62
CA TYR A 313 -17.81 -2.02 -14.75
C TYR A 313 -16.90 -0.85 -14.36
N THR A 314 -17.16 -0.24 -13.20
CA THR A 314 -16.32 0.86 -12.68
C THR A 314 -14.89 0.39 -12.45
N GLY A 315 -14.70 -0.80 -11.90
CA GLY A 315 -13.38 -1.41 -11.70
C GLY A 315 -12.66 -1.70 -13.01
N LEU A 316 -13.35 -2.28 -13.99
CA LEU A 316 -12.81 -2.51 -15.34
C LEU A 316 -12.48 -1.20 -16.04
N ARG A 317 -13.34 -0.18 -15.92
CA ARG A 317 -13.07 1.14 -16.48
C ARG A 317 -11.86 1.75 -15.80
N LEU A 318 -11.68 1.64 -14.50
CA LEU A 318 -10.47 2.12 -13.82
C LEU A 318 -9.20 1.44 -14.33
N MET A 319 -9.24 0.12 -14.53
CA MET A 319 -8.08 -0.67 -14.95
C MET A 319 -7.76 -0.50 -16.45
N LEU A 320 -8.78 -0.55 -17.30
CA LEU A 320 -8.65 -0.57 -18.76
C LEU A 320 -8.83 0.80 -19.42
N GLY A 321 -9.46 1.75 -18.72
CA GLY A 321 -9.87 3.06 -19.22
C GLY A 321 -10.42 3.03 -20.63
N ASP A 322 -9.80 3.74 -21.56
CA ASP A 322 -10.25 3.90 -22.95
C ASP A 322 -10.06 2.61 -23.75
N LYS A 323 -9.21 1.68 -23.30
CA LYS A 323 -9.19 0.33 -23.91
C LYS A 323 -10.47 -0.44 -23.63
N LEU A 324 -11.23 -0.08 -22.60
CA LEU A 324 -12.55 -0.67 -22.38
C LEU A 324 -13.49 -0.40 -23.57
N ASP A 325 -13.29 0.71 -24.29
CA ASP A 325 -14.10 1.10 -25.44
C ASP A 325 -13.95 0.12 -26.63
N GLN A 326 -12.84 -0.62 -26.66
CA GLN A 326 -12.63 -1.70 -27.65
C GLN A 326 -13.52 -2.92 -27.36
N PHE A 327 -13.87 -3.11 -26.09
CA PHE A 327 -14.73 -4.22 -25.66
C PHE A 327 -16.19 -3.78 -25.65
N ILE A 328 -16.50 -2.64 -25.03
CA ILE A 328 -17.85 -2.12 -24.76
C ILE A 328 -18.08 -0.83 -25.54
N PRO A 329 -19.07 -0.75 -26.45
CA PRO A 329 -19.40 0.48 -27.16
C PRO A 329 -19.79 1.64 -26.22
N LEU A 330 -19.36 2.86 -26.54
CA LEU A 330 -19.68 4.08 -25.77
C LEU A 330 -21.20 4.31 -25.64
N ALA A 331 -21.97 3.95 -26.67
CA ALA A 331 -23.43 4.06 -26.65
C ALA A 331 -24.07 3.25 -25.52
N ILE A 332 -23.46 2.12 -25.17
CA ILE A 332 -23.92 1.26 -24.08
C ILE A 332 -23.41 1.81 -22.75
N GLN A 333 -22.12 2.20 -22.69
CA GLN A 333 -21.53 2.79 -21.47
C GLN A 333 -22.26 4.04 -20.98
N PHE A 334 -22.80 4.85 -21.89
CA PHE A 334 -23.50 6.11 -21.59
C PHE A 334 -25.01 6.04 -21.86
N ALA A 335 -25.57 4.83 -21.96
CA ALA A 335 -27.02 4.66 -22.08
C ALA A 335 -27.72 5.33 -20.88
N SER A 336 -28.75 6.13 -21.18
CA SER A 336 -29.48 6.92 -20.18
C SER A 336 -30.41 6.05 -19.33
N ASP A 337 -30.88 4.93 -19.86
CA ASP A 337 -31.61 3.91 -19.12
C ASP A 337 -30.62 3.01 -18.37
N GLU A 338 -30.59 3.13 -17.05
CA GLU A 338 -29.69 2.39 -16.19
C GLU A 338 -29.99 0.88 -16.18
N ALA A 339 -31.26 0.47 -16.19
CA ALA A 339 -31.63 -0.95 -16.15
C ALA A 339 -31.22 -1.65 -17.45
N GLN A 340 -31.47 -1.00 -18.58
CA GLN A 340 -31.03 -1.48 -19.89
C GLN A 340 -29.50 -1.49 -19.97
N ARG A 341 -28.83 -0.43 -19.50
CA ARG A 341 -27.36 -0.34 -19.46
C ARG A 341 -26.75 -1.52 -18.70
N LEU A 342 -27.24 -1.82 -17.50
CA LEU A 342 -26.71 -2.91 -16.68
C LEU A 342 -26.92 -4.27 -17.36
N THR A 343 -28.10 -4.47 -17.96
CA THR A 343 -28.40 -5.68 -18.75
C THR A 343 -27.41 -5.84 -19.90
N ASP A 344 -27.17 -4.79 -20.67
CA ASP A 344 -26.25 -4.81 -21.80
C ASP A 344 -24.80 -5.00 -21.36
N LEU A 345 -24.36 -4.33 -20.28
CA LEU A 345 -23.02 -4.47 -19.72
C LEU A 345 -22.70 -5.93 -19.33
N SER A 346 -23.68 -6.67 -18.82
CA SER A 346 -23.50 -8.08 -18.45
C SER A 346 -23.05 -8.96 -19.63
N TYR A 347 -23.60 -8.72 -20.83
CA TYR A 347 -23.21 -9.41 -22.07
C TYR A 347 -21.73 -9.18 -22.39
N TYR A 348 -21.22 -7.96 -22.15
CA TYR A 348 -19.83 -7.63 -22.44
C TYR A 348 -18.82 -8.25 -21.47
N GLY A 349 -19.24 -8.68 -20.28
CA GLY A 349 -18.39 -9.46 -19.38
C GLY A 349 -17.93 -10.77 -20.03
N ALA A 350 -18.83 -11.47 -20.73
CA ALA A 350 -18.49 -12.69 -21.45
C ALA A 350 -17.53 -12.43 -22.62
N LYS A 351 -17.72 -11.31 -23.34
CA LYS A 351 -16.83 -10.90 -24.44
C LYS A 351 -15.41 -10.60 -23.95
N ILE A 352 -15.27 -9.86 -22.84
CA ILE A 352 -13.97 -9.56 -22.24
C ILE A 352 -13.25 -10.85 -21.82
N LEU A 353 -13.96 -11.79 -21.20
CA LEU A 353 -13.41 -13.09 -20.83
C LEU A 353 -12.88 -13.87 -22.04
N GLY A 354 -13.67 -13.95 -23.11
CA GLY A 354 -13.28 -14.65 -24.35
C GLY A 354 -11.99 -14.07 -24.95
N CYS A 355 -11.90 -12.74 -25.04
CA CYS A 355 -10.69 -12.08 -25.53
C CYS A 355 -9.48 -12.30 -24.61
N TRP A 356 -9.68 -12.27 -23.29
CA TRP A 356 -8.59 -12.46 -22.33
C TRP A 356 -8.02 -13.88 -22.35
N GLN A 357 -8.87 -14.89 -22.46
CA GLN A 357 -8.46 -16.28 -22.60
C GLN A 357 -7.63 -16.52 -23.87
N GLN A 358 -7.97 -15.85 -24.97
CA GLN A 358 -7.21 -15.89 -26.22
C GLN A 358 -5.82 -15.25 -26.08
N LEU A 359 -5.70 -14.12 -25.38
CA LEU A 359 -4.41 -13.48 -25.13
C LEU A 359 -3.47 -14.35 -24.26
N LEU A 360 -4.01 -15.04 -23.27
CA LEU A 360 -3.24 -15.97 -22.43
C LEU A 360 -2.77 -17.20 -23.22
N THR A 361 -3.58 -17.72 -24.14
CA THR A 361 -3.23 -18.89 -24.95
C THR A 361 -2.23 -18.58 -26.06
N VAL A 362 -2.30 -17.39 -26.68
CA VAL A 362 -1.31 -16.96 -27.69
C VAL A 362 0.08 -16.75 -27.07
N ASN A 363 0.16 -16.24 -25.85
CA ASN A 363 1.43 -16.05 -25.13
C ASN A 363 1.99 -17.33 -24.47
N GLN A 364 1.25 -18.44 -24.52
CA GLN A 364 1.66 -19.75 -23.98
C GLN A 364 1.86 -20.82 -25.05
N ALA A 365 1.75 -20.49 -26.34
CA ALA A 365 1.99 -21.44 -27.42
C ALA A 365 3.48 -21.85 -27.43
N PRO A 366 3.83 -23.15 -27.33
CA PRO A 366 5.21 -23.59 -27.43
C PRO A 366 5.71 -23.38 -28.86
N GLU A 367 6.91 -22.82 -29.01
CA GLU A 367 7.69 -22.80 -30.26
C GLU A 367 7.93 -24.24 -30.76
N LYS A 368 6.96 -24.88 -31.38
CA LYS A 368 7.19 -26.02 -32.26
C LYS A 368 6.10 -26.04 -33.31
N LEU A 369 6.42 -25.50 -34.50
CA LEU A 369 5.87 -25.93 -35.79
C LEU A 369 6.64 -25.25 -36.95
N GLN A 370 7.93 -25.56 -37.06
CA GLN A 370 8.74 -25.56 -38.30
C GLN A 370 9.84 -26.59 -38.04
N GLY A 371 10.20 -27.58 -38.87
CA GLY A 371 9.73 -28.13 -40.13
C GLY A 371 10.35 -29.53 -40.25
N GLY A 372 10.00 -30.27 -41.30
CA GLY A 372 10.53 -31.61 -41.54
C GLY A 372 12.03 -31.64 -41.89
N SER A 373 12.62 -32.81 -41.58
CA SER A 373 13.80 -33.45 -42.18
C SER A 373 15.23 -33.01 -41.80
N GLU A 374 16.00 -34.09 -41.53
CA GLU A 374 17.46 -34.28 -41.64
C GLU A 374 18.38 -34.07 -40.41
N VAL A 375 18.62 -35.22 -39.75
CA VAL A 375 19.88 -35.76 -39.20
C VAL A 375 21.06 -34.80 -38.96
N GLY A 376 21.44 -34.67 -37.69
CA GLY A 376 22.77 -34.29 -37.23
C GLY A 376 22.82 -34.20 -35.69
N PRO A 377 23.74 -34.90 -34.98
CA PRO A 377 23.81 -34.84 -33.53
C PRO A 377 24.85 -33.80 -33.10
N GLU A 378 24.47 -32.72 -32.43
CA GLU A 378 25.35 -32.04 -31.47
C GLU A 378 24.64 -30.95 -30.65
N GLN A 379 25.03 -30.93 -29.36
CA GLN A 379 24.92 -29.83 -28.39
C GLN A 379 23.56 -29.57 -27.72
N ALA A 380 23.41 -30.22 -26.56
CA ALA A 380 22.50 -29.82 -25.50
C ALA A 380 22.90 -28.43 -24.97
N THR A 381 22.08 -27.43 -25.27
CA THR A 381 22.13 -26.13 -24.58
C THR A 381 21.15 -26.18 -23.41
N GLU A 382 21.66 -25.95 -22.20
CA GLU A 382 20.87 -25.81 -20.97
C GLU A 382 19.77 -24.75 -21.16
N GLN A 383 18.51 -25.17 -21.09
CA GLN A 383 17.39 -24.27 -20.97
C GLN A 383 17.36 -23.72 -19.55
N MET A 384 17.71 -22.43 -19.39
CA MET A 384 17.50 -21.71 -18.14
C MET A 384 15.99 -21.66 -17.82
N PRO A 385 15.60 -21.76 -16.53
CA PRO A 385 14.20 -21.71 -16.14
C PRO A 385 13.59 -20.35 -16.52
N VAL A 386 12.50 -20.41 -17.27
CA VAL A 386 11.66 -19.25 -17.63
C VAL A 386 11.19 -18.60 -16.32
N LYS A 387 11.72 -17.42 -16.00
CA LYS A 387 11.21 -16.57 -14.91
C LYS A 387 9.73 -16.31 -15.20
N LYS A 388 8.84 -16.74 -14.30
CA LYS A 388 7.43 -16.31 -14.29
C LYS A 388 7.41 -14.78 -14.30
N GLU A 389 7.06 -14.19 -15.44
CA GLU A 389 6.91 -12.73 -15.55
C GLU A 389 5.81 -12.27 -14.59
N VAL A 390 6.14 -11.29 -13.76
CA VAL A 390 5.18 -10.64 -12.85
C VAL A 390 4.04 -10.07 -13.71
N PRO A 391 2.76 -10.38 -13.42
CA PRO A 391 1.65 -9.91 -14.22
C PRO A 391 1.67 -8.39 -14.33
N ALA A 392 1.70 -7.88 -15.57
CA ALA A 392 1.87 -6.47 -15.85
C ALA A 392 0.74 -5.66 -15.19
N ARG A 393 1.11 -4.69 -14.35
CA ARG A 393 0.16 -3.70 -13.83
C ARG A 393 -0.28 -2.79 -14.98
N LEU A 394 -1.57 -2.55 -15.07
CA LEU A 394 -2.20 -1.74 -16.09
C LEU A 394 -2.85 -0.51 -15.46
N PHE A 395 -2.77 0.60 -16.17
CA PHE A 395 -3.51 1.83 -15.91
C PHE A 395 -4.00 2.37 -17.24
N ASN A 396 -5.31 2.61 -17.36
CA ASN A 396 -5.93 2.94 -18.65
C ASN A 396 -5.61 1.88 -19.74
N GLY A 397 -5.56 0.60 -19.33
CA GLY A 397 -5.27 -0.53 -20.20
C GLY A 397 -3.84 -0.59 -20.74
N LEU A 398 -2.99 0.36 -20.37
CA LEU A 398 -1.60 0.46 -20.79
C LEU A 398 -0.68 0.03 -19.63
N PRO A 399 0.54 -0.48 -19.92
CA PRO A 399 1.52 -0.68 -18.88
C PRO A 399 1.78 0.66 -18.18
N ILE A 400 1.96 0.61 -16.87
CA ILE A 400 2.22 1.78 -16.03
C ILE A 400 3.61 2.34 -16.39
N THR A 401 3.65 3.20 -17.41
CA THR A 401 4.83 3.94 -17.86
C THR A 401 4.53 5.42 -17.88
N LEU A 402 5.58 6.23 -17.85
CA LEU A 402 5.44 7.68 -17.79
C LEU A 402 4.66 8.29 -18.93
N ASP A 403 4.95 7.84 -20.15
CA ASP A 403 4.33 8.39 -21.34
C ASP A 403 2.85 8.02 -21.41
N ASN A 404 2.51 6.80 -20.99
CA ASN A 404 1.11 6.34 -20.92
C ASN A 404 0.32 7.13 -19.87
N ILE A 405 0.93 7.46 -18.75
CA ILE A 405 0.29 8.26 -17.71
C ILE A 405 0.12 9.70 -18.14
N LYS A 406 1.13 10.35 -18.73
CA LYS A 406 1.01 11.72 -19.24
C LYS A 406 -0.09 11.81 -20.29
N THR A 407 -0.14 10.82 -21.18
CA THR A 407 -1.20 10.70 -22.18
C THR A 407 -2.57 10.59 -21.51
N THR A 408 -2.70 9.72 -20.51
CA THR A 408 -3.95 9.55 -19.74
C THR A 408 -4.31 10.78 -18.90
N PHE A 409 -3.34 11.53 -18.39
CA PHE A 409 -3.57 12.77 -17.65
C PHE A 409 -4.19 13.86 -18.54
N VAL A 410 -3.74 13.94 -19.79
CA VAL A 410 -4.25 14.91 -20.77
C VAL A 410 -5.60 14.46 -21.35
N GLN A 411 -5.71 13.17 -21.71
CA GLN A 411 -6.79 12.67 -22.56
C GLN A 411 -7.85 11.86 -21.80
N GLY A 412 -7.52 11.32 -20.62
CA GLY A 412 -8.42 10.45 -19.86
C GLY A 412 -9.61 11.19 -19.24
N SER A 413 -10.60 10.43 -18.77
CA SER A 413 -11.75 10.98 -18.02
C SER A 413 -11.32 11.59 -16.67
N LEU A 414 -12.17 12.39 -16.00
CA LEU A 414 -11.85 13.01 -14.70
C LEU A 414 -11.31 12.01 -13.66
N LEU A 415 -11.92 10.82 -13.59
CA LEU A 415 -11.46 9.72 -12.76
C LEU A 415 -10.03 9.30 -13.16
N HIS A 416 -9.80 9.02 -14.44
CA HIS A 416 -8.48 8.68 -14.96
C HIS A 416 -7.47 9.81 -14.82
N ARG A 417 -7.86 11.08 -14.91
CA ARG A 417 -6.94 12.20 -14.67
C ARG A 417 -6.55 12.26 -13.20
N ARG A 418 -7.49 11.99 -12.28
CA ARG A 418 -7.19 11.88 -10.85
C ARG A 418 -6.18 10.76 -10.60
N TYR A 419 -6.42 9.57 -11.13
CA TYR A 419 -5.49 8.44 -10.96
C TYR A 419 -4.20 8.58 -11.77
N ALA A 420 -4.23 9.20 -12.94
CA ALA A 420 -3.05 9.54 -13.73
C ALA A 420 -2.21 10.58 -13.01
N SER A 421 -2.83 11.57 -12.35
CA SER A 421 -2.13 12.53 -11.50
C SER A 421 -1.39 11.82 -10.36
N LEU A 422 -2.04 10.84 -9.73
CA LEU A 422 -1.41 10.00 -8.71
C LEU A 422 -0.23 9.23 -9.32
N HIS A 423 -0.45 8.51 -10.43
CA HIS A 423 0.59 7.72 -11.09
C HIS A 423 1.71 8.57 -11.73
N GLN A 424 1.45 9.80 -12.17
CA GLN A 424 2.42 10.70 -12.81
C GLN A 424 3.38 11.25 -11.76
N LYS A 425 2.83 11.62 -10.60
CA LYS A 425 3.58 12.02 -9.42
C LYS A 425 4.44 10.87 -8.89
N ILE A 426 3.96 9.64 -9.07
CA ILE A 426 4.63 8.40 -8.72
C ILE A 426 5.73 8.04 -9.77
N LEU A 427 5.57 8.29 -11.07
CA LEU A 427 6.55 7.81 -12.07
C LEU A 427 7.51 8.85 -12.66
N SER A 428 7.29 10.17 -12.49
CA SER A 428 8.10 11.24 -13.13
C SER A 428 8.88 12.04 -12.10
N PRO A 429 10.01 11.53 -11.59
CA PRO A 429 10.84 12.27 -10.64
C PRO A 429 11.47 13.54 -11.24
N GLN A 430 11.71 13.57 -12.56
CA GLN A 430 12.50 14.62 -13.24
C GLN A 430 11.67 15.75 -13.88
N GLN A 431 10.35 15.61 -14.02
CA GLN A 431 9.46 16.64 -14.60
C GLN A 431 8.81 17.58 -13.56
N ARG A 432 9.41 17.69 -12.36
CA ARG A 432 9.08 18.78 -11.45
C ARG A 432 9.76 20.07 -11.93
N VAL A 433 9.14 20.71 -12.91
CA VAL A 433 9.39 22.13 -13.20
C VAL A 433 8.47 22.95 -12.29
N SER A 434 8.98 24.07 -11.79
CA SER A 434 8.47 24.99 -10.76
C SER A 434 7.13 25.70 -11.06
N HIS A 435 6.16 25.03 -11.67
CA HIS A 435 4.88 25.63 -12.05
C HIS A 435 3.70 24.88 -11.44
N TYR A 436 3.45 25.15 -10.15
CA TYR A 436 2.11 25.12 -9.56
C TYR A 436 1.71 26.57 -9.20
N LEU A 437 1.72 27.44 -10.21
CA LEU A 437 0.90 28.64 -10.23
C LEU A 437 -0.29 28.34 -11.13
N SER A 438 -1.50 28.60 -10.62
CA SER A 438 -2.82 28.39 -11.23
C SER A 438 -3.37 26.95 -11.23
N VAL A 439 -4.02 26.56 -10.14
CA VAL A 439 -5.48 26.32 -10.13
C VAL A 439 -6.01 26.75 -8.76
N ALA A 440 -6.15 28.05 -8.58
CA ALA A 440 -7.18 28.63 -7.74
C ALA A 440 -8.10 29.37 -8.72
N GLY A 441 -9.26 28.78 -8.94
CA GLY A 441 -10.41 29.26 -9.68
C GLY A 441 -11.59 28.51 -9.13
#